data_AF-A0A8J6I2T3-F1
#
_entry.id   AF-A0A8J6I2T3-F1
#
_cell.length_a   1.000
_cell.length_b   1.000
_cell.length_c   1.000
_cell.angle_alpha   90.00
_cell.angle_beta   90.00
_cell.angle_gamma   90.00
#
_symmetry.space_group_name_H-M   'P 1'
#
loop_
_entity.id
_entity.type
_entity.pdbx_description
1 polymer ?
#
loop_
_entity_poly.entity_id
_entity_poly.type
_entity_poly.pdbx_seq_one_letter_code
_entity_poly.pdbx_strand_id
1 'polypeptide(L)'
;MSEPTWGGELAMGRVFLAGHGLDPGGAQTFVPHGVTLHFHADVDTLSVTALSTAVLATGANRGSLQEYGPFAKLPNYFLSKFSDAEMAAKLTAVRREEELLLVGNEWFDPGRVQLPNPIRLCSGTCTGYRHNCKGVLGLLPQAGYDEIHILACRARFGDPQPQRTTHMAGEAQPGALFELVAQSIFELLKLAEADSVNGTRRAEEYFDQFKPEEQAILLHNPKAQNWSYNRHARDFLREHGDWTFYHFHAGQPAQERDYHLNDAELASAISRAREYYRHQLATAESEEERSAFKKTLSPGRE
;
A
#
# COMPACT_ATOMS: atom_id res chain seq x y z
N MET A 1 -10.35 30.07 27.89
CA MET A 1 -10.24 28.69 27.37
C MET A 1 -9.58 28.81 26.01
N SER A 2 -8.26 28.63 25.97
CA SER A 2 -7.46 28.69 24.76
C SER A 2 -7.54 27.35 24.03
N GLU A 3 -7.80 27.40 22.72
CA GLU A 3 -7.77 26.23 21.84
C GLU A 3 -6.35 25.62 21.82
N PRO A 4 -6.21 24.28 21.80
CA PRO A 4 -4.90 23.65 21.69
C PRO A 4 -4.39 23.82 20.25
N THR A 5 -3.34 24.61 20.08
CA THR A 5 -2.59 24.70 18.84
C THR A 5 -1.67 23.49 18.72
N TRP A 6 -2.09 22.50 17.94
CA TRP A 6 -1.27 21.36 17.51
C TRP A 6 -0.29 21.82 16.43
N GLY A 7 0.83 22.41 16.88
CA GLY A 7 1.88 22.99 16.03
C GLY A 7 3.18 22.20 16.03
N GLY A 8 3.10 20.87 16.03
CA GLY A 8 4.21 20.00 15.62
C GLY A 8 3.70 19.13 14.49
N GLU A 9 4.44 19.04 13.38
CA GLU A 9 4.20 18.02 12.35
C GLU A 9 4.15 16.66 13.05
N LEU A 10 2.94 16.14 13.25
CA LEU A 10 2.76 14.73 13.56
C LEU A 10 3.30 14.01 12.34
N ALA A 11 4.45 13.37 12.48
CA ALA A 11 4.88 12.40 11.48
C ALA A 11 3.77 11.35 11.41
N MET A 12 2.99 11.43 10.34
CA MET A 12 1.88 10.55 10.02
C MET A 12 2.39 9.11 10.06
N GLY A 13 1.85 8.31 10.99
CA GLY A 13 2.34 6.97 11.27
C GLY A 13 1.60 5.91 10.45
N ARG A 14 2.31 5.21 9.58
CA ARG A 14 1.79 4.01 8.90
C ARG A 14 1.95 2.78 9.79
N VAL A 15 0.93 1.89 9.79
CA VAL A 15 1.00 0.61 10.52
C VAL A 15 0.30 -0.52 9.77
N PHE A 16 0.90 -1.71 9.81
CA PHE A 16 0.26 -2.95 9.40
C PHE A 16 -0.36 -3.64 10.61
N LEU A 17 -1.65 -3.97 10.51
CA LEU A 17 -2.39 -4.74 11.50
C LEU A 17 -2.73 -6.12 10.94
N ALA A 18 -2.23 -7.19 11.56
CA ALA A 18 -2.46 -8.54 11.09
C ALA A 18 -3.20 -9.43 12.10
N GLY A 19 -4.16 -10.21 11.59
CA GLY A 19 -4.98 -11.16 12.35
C GLY A 19 -6.00 -11.85 11.44
N HIS A 20 -6.84 -12.71 11.99
CA HIS A 20 -8.01 -13.20 11.26
C HIS A 20 -9.14 -12.18 11.35
N GLY A 21 -9.86 -11.95 10.26
CA GLY A 21 -11.01 -11.05 10.25
C GLY A 21 -12.30 -11.77 9.87
N LEU A 22 -13.39 -11.29 10.45
CA LEU A 22 -14.75 -11.76 10.24
C LEU A 22 -15.69 -10.56 10.16
N ASP A 23 -16.55 -10.53 9.15
CA ASP A 23 -17.74 -9.68 9.14
C ASP A 23 -18.90 -10.44 9.79
N PRO A 24 -19.31 -10.08 11.02
CA PRO A 24 -20.44 -10.73 11.68
C PRO A 24 -21.80 -10.37 11.04
N GLY A 25 -21.82 -9.45 10.07
CA GLY A 25 -23.04 -8.95 9.44
C GLY A 25 -23.75 -7.87 10.28
N GLY A 26 -24.45 -6.97 9.59
CA GLY A 26 -25.39 -6.02 10.18
C GLY A 26 -24.79 -4.81 10.94
N ALA A 27 -23.56 -4.88 11.44
CA ALA A 27 -22.92 -3.76 12.12
C ALA A 27 -22.03 -2.95 11.17
N GLN A 28 -22.23 -1.63 11.12
CA GLN A 28 -21.42 -0.70 10.34
C GLN A 28 -20.64 0.24 11.28
N THR A 29 -19.53 0.76 10.78
CA THR A 29 -18.74 1.82 11.41
C THR A 29 -18.32 2.83 10.33
N PHE A 30 -17.49 3.81 10.69
CA PHE A 30 -16.87 4.73 9.76
C PHE A 30 -15.37 4.85 10.02
N VAL A 31 -14.60 5.32 9.04
CA VAL A 31 -13.19 5.68 9.21
C VAL A 31 -13.08 7.06 9.86
N PRO A 32 -12.31 7.26 10.96
CA PRO A 32 -12.15 8.56 11.60
C PRO A 32 -11.60 9.65 10.66
N HIS A 33 -11.76 10.91 11.05
CA HIS A 33 -11.12 12.02 10.35
C HIS A 33 -9.60 11.88 10.33
N GLY A 34 -8.99 12.16 9.17
CA GLY A 34 -7.53 12.13 8.99
C GLY A 34 -6.94 10.72 8.96
N VAL A 35 -7.76 9.67 8.88
CA VAL A 35 -7.32 8.27 8.83
C VAL A 35 -7.70 7.67 7.48
N THR A 36 -6.82 6.83 6.93
CA THR A 36 -7.09 5.95 5.79
C THR A 36 -6.95 4.49 6.21
N LEU A 37 -7.75 3.62 5.59
CA LEU A 37 -7.77 2.19 5.87
C LEU A 37 -7.61 1.40 4.59
N HIS A 38 -6.59 0.53 4.54
CA HIS A 38 -6.25 -0.28 3.38
C HIS A 38 -6.46 -1.77 3.71
N PHE A 39 -7.32 -2.46 2.98
CA PHE A 39 -7.51 -3.91 3.11
C PHE A 39 -6.76 -4.64 1.99
N HIS A 40 -5.94 -5.61 2.37
CA HIS A 40 -5.11 -6.39 1.43
C HIS A 40 -5.63 -7.81 1.17
N ALA A 41 -6.74 -8.19 1.81
CA ALA A 41 -7.37 -9.49 1.60
C ALA A 41 -8.90 -9.40 1.74
N ASP A 42 -9.60 -10.30 1.06
CA ASP A 42 -11.06 -10.46 1.09
C ASP A 42 -11.50 -11.93 1.34
N VAL A 43 -12.81 -12.14 1.54
CA VAL A 43 -13.49 -13.44 1.76
C VAL A 43 -13.00 -14.53 0.81
N ASP A 44 -12.84 -14.19 -0.47
CA ASP A 44 -12.60 -15.14 -1.57
C ASP A 44 -11.17 -15.09 -2.12
N THR A 45 -10.29 -14.31 -1.49
CA THR A 45 -8.90 -14.20 -1.94
C THR A 45 -8.00 -15.28 -1.34
N LEU A 46 -6.84 -15.49 -1.96
CA LEU A 46 -5.75 -16.37 -1.48
C LEU A 46 -5.57 -16.29 0.05
N SER A 47 -5.00 -17.35 0.66
CA SER A 47 -4.63 -17.36 2.08
C SER A 47 -4.03 -16.02 2.49
N VAL A 48 -4.69 -15.36 3.43
CA VAL A 48 -4.20 -14.16 4.11
C VAL A 48 -2.78 -14.34 4.60
N THR A 49 -2.39 -15.56 4.92
CA THR A 49 -1.02 -15.86 5.32
C THR A 49 -0.02 -15.58 4.20
N ALA A 50 -0.29 -15.95 2.95
CA ALA A 50 0.60 -15.65 1.82
C ALA A 50 0.58 -14.15 1.46
N LEU A 51 -0.62 -13.57 1.33
CA LEU A 51 -0.78 -12.17 0.95
C LEU A 51 -0.16 -11.23 1.98
N SER A 52 -0.46 -11.43 3.26
CA SER A 52 0.10 -10.60 4.33
C SER A 52 1.62 -10.73 4.41
N THR A 53 2.17 -11.94 4.23
CA THR A 53 3.64 -12.11 4.20
C THR A 53 4.27 -11.36 3.03
N ALA A 54 3.64 -11.40 1.85
CA ALA A 54 4.14 -10.68 0.70
C ALA A 54 4.04 -9.16 0.87
N VAL A 55 2.91 -8.63 1.37
CA VAL A 55 2.74 -7.20 1.70
C VAL A 55 3.82 -6.74 2.67
N LEU A 56 4.04 -7.48 3.76
CA LEU A 56 5.04 -7.14 4.76
C LEU A 56 6.47 -7.19 4.21
N ALA A 57 6.78 -8.20 3.39
CA ALA A 57 8.11 -8.38 2.79
C ALA A 57 8.44 -7.33 1.71
N THR A 58 7.42 -6.76 1.08
CA THR A 58 7.57 -5.77 0.01
C THR A 58 7.45 -4.34 0.52
N GLY A 59 6.74 -4.11 1.63
CA GLY A 59 6.34 -2.76 2.04
C GLY A 59 5.32 -2.16 1.07
N ALA A 60 4.57 -3.00 0.37
CA ALA A 60 3.66 -2.60 -0.69
C ALA A 60 2.50 -1.75 -0.14
N ASN A 61 2.56 -0.43 -0.31
CA ASN A 61 1.41 0.46 -0.12
C ASN A 61 0.38 0.33 -1.25
N ARG A 62 0.85 0.03 -2.47
CA ARG A 62 -0.01 -0.19 -3.63
C ARG A 62 -0.27 -1.69 -3.81
N GLY A 63 -1.55 -2.05 -3.90
CA GLY A 63 -2.00 -3.45 -3.90
C GLY A 63 -3.08 -3.76 -2.87
N SER A 64 -3.60 -2.75 -2.13
CA SER A 64 -4.82 -2.96 -1.35
C SER A 64 -5.99 -3.27 -2.29
N LEU A 65 -6.73 -4.33 -1.99
CA LEU A 65 -7.97 -4.67 -2.68
C LEU A 65 -9.04 -3.60 -2.47
N GLN A 66 -9.01 -2.96 -1.30
CA GLN A 66 -9.95 -1.89 -0.99
C GLN A 66 -9.33 -0.84 -0.08
N GLU A 67 -9.63 0.42 -0.37
CA GLU A 67 -9.26 1.57 0.44
C GLU A 67 -10.51 2.30 0.93
N TYR A 68 -10.47 2.77 2.18
CA TYR A 68 -11.48 3.63 2.77
C TYR A 68 -10.83 4.89 3.32
N GLY A 69 -11.18 6.04 2.76
CA GLY A 69 -10.74 7.35 3.26
C GLY A 69 -11.58 7.85 4.45
N PRO A 70 -11.27 9.05 4.97
CA PRO A 70 -11.96 9.65 6.10
C PRO A 70 -13.49 9.68 5.93
N PHE A 71 -14.22 9.32 6.99
CA PHE A 71 -15.69 9.22 7.08
C PHE A 71 -16.36 8.18 6.19
N ALA A 72 -15.60 7.42 5.39
CA ALA A 72 -16.17 6.34 4.62
C ALA A 72 -16.79 5.29 5.56
N LYS A 73 -18.00 4.82 5.21
CA LYS A 73 -18.69 3.76 5.94
C LYS A 73 -18.14 2.40 5.53
N LEU A 74 -18.01 1.51 6.50
CA LEU A 74 -17.52 0.15 6.29
C LEU A 74 -18.13 -0.83 7.30
N PRO A 75 -18.15 -2.14 7.00
CA PRO A 75 -18.50 -3.16 7.97
C PRO A 75 -17.63 -3.06 9.23
N ASN A 76 -18.23 -3.25 10.39
CA ASN A 76 -17.50 -3.24 11.66
C ASN A 76 -16.87 -4.61 11.94
N TYR A 77 -15.83 -4.92 11.18
CA TYR A 77 -15.12 -6.20 11.23
C TYR A 77 -14.63 -6.53 12.63
N PHE A 78 -14.67 -7.82 12.93
CA PHE A 78 -14.10 -8.44 14.12
C PHE A 78 -12.77 -9.07 13.74
N LEU A 79 -11.73 -8.77 14.50
CA LEU A 79 -10.39 -9.29 14.33
C LEU A 79 -10.02 -10.18 15.51
N SER A 80 -9.33 -11.28 15.22
CA SER A 80 -8.82 -12.23 16.21
C SER A 80 -7.37 -12.59 15.93
N LYS A 81 -6.69 -13.11 16.95
CA LYS A 81 -5.27 -13.47 16.84
C LYS A 81 -5.07 -14.61 15.85
N PHE A 82 -3.92 -14.58 15.19
CA PHE A 82 -3.41 -15.70 14.44
C PHE A 82 -2.95 -16.84 15.36
N SER A 83 -2.75 -18.02 14.77
CA SER A 83 -1.98 -19.09 15.42
C SER A 83 -0.51 -18.69 15.59
N ASP A 84 0.21 -19.35 16.51
CA ASP A 84 1.63 -19.04 16.77
C ASP A 84 2.51 -19.20 15.52
N ALA A 85 2.23 -20.21 14.69
CA ALA A 85 2.95 -20.45 13.44
C ALA A 85 2.71 -19.32 12.42
N GLU A 86 1.46 -18.84 12.30
CA GLU A 86 1.12 -17.73 11.43
C GLU A 86 1.74 -16.42 11.93
N MET A 87 1.69 -16.14 13.24
CA MET A 87 2.35 -14.97 13.83
C MET A 87 3.85 -14.96 13.56
N ALA A 88 4.53 -16.09 13.80
CA ALA A 88 5.96 -16.23 13.52
C ALA A 88 6.28 -15.94 12.04
N ALA A 89 5.48 -16.46 11.11
CA ALA A 89 5.65 -16.22 9.67
C ALA A 89 5.43 -14.75 9.25
N LYS A 90 4.63 -13.98 9.99
CA LYS A 90 4.45 -12.53 9.72
C LYS A 90 5.63 -11.74 10.27
N LEU A 91 6.05 -12.04 11.50
CA LEU A 91 7.17 -11.37 12.15
C LEU A 91 8.48 -11.53 11.38
N THR A 92 8.72 -12.69 10.77
CA THR A 92 9.91 -12.91 9.93
C THR A 92 9.84 -12.22 8.57
N ALA A 93 8.66 -11.84 8.12
CA ALA A 93 8.44 -11.19 6.82
C ALA A 93 8.49 -9.66 6.90
N VAL A 94 8.34 -9.08 8.10
CA VAL A 94 8.36 -7.62 8.31
C VAL A 94 9.72 -7.04 7.91
N ARG A 95 9.69 -6.04 7.02
CA ARG A 95 10.85 -5.20 6.72
C ARG A 95 11.22 -4.33 7.93
N ARG A 96 12.51 -3.98 8.06
CA ARG A 96 13.03 -3.24 9.21
C ARG A 96 12.39 -1.85 9.40
N GLU A 97 11.91 -1.27 8.31
CA GLU A 97 11.28 0.06 8.29
C GLU A 97 9.77 0.03 8.53
N GLU A 98 9.16 -1.16 8.59
CA GLU A 98 7.71 -1.31 8.71
C GLU A 98 7.28 -1.66 10.12
N GLU A 99 6.19 -1.05 10.56
CA GLU A 99 5.57 -1.40 11.83
C GLU A 99 4.43 -2.40 11.64
N LEU A 100 4.59 -3.58 12.25
CA LEU A 100 3.54 -4.60 12.34
C LEU A 100 3.02 -4.69 13.78
N LEU A 101 1.69 -4.61 13.91
CA LEU A 101 0.94 -4.96 15.10
C LEU A 101 0.14 -6.24 14.84
N LEU A 102 0.24 -7.18 15.78
CA LEU A 102 -0.51 -8.42 15.77
C LEU A 102 -1.70 -8.29 16.71
N VAL A 103 -2.88 -8.75 16.29
CA VAL A 103 -4.04 -8.86 17.18
C VAL A 103 -3.73 -9.86 18.29
N GLY A 104 -3.92 -9.48 19.55
CA GLY A 104 -3.57 -10.29 20.72
C GLY A 104 -2.11 -10.15 21.18
N ASN A 105 -1.45 -9.02 20.88
CA ASN A 105 -0.04 -8.77 21.24
C ASN A 105 0.22 -8.45 22.72
N GLU A 106 -0.81 -8.51 23.57
CA GLU A 106 -0.81 -8.10 24.98
C GLU A 106 0.33 -8.67 25.84
N TRP A 107 0.88 -9.81 25.45
CA TRP A 107 1.82 -10.60 26.27
C TRP A 107 3.27 -10.50 25.82
N PHE A 108 3.55 -10.07 24.60
CA PHE A 108 4.89 -10.17 24.02
C PHE A 108 5.46 -8.84 23.53
N ASP A 109 4.69 -7.74 23.56
CA ASP A 109 5.19 -6.42 23.20
C ASP A 109 4.59 -5.29 24.06
N PRO A 110 4.93 -5.21 25.37
CA PRO A 110 4.34 -4.26 26.30
C PRO A 110 4.68 -2.79 26.01
N GLY A 111 5.66 -2.53 25.14
CA GLY A 111 6.08 -1.18 24.76
C GLY A 111 5.26 -0.54 23.64
N ARG A 112 4.38 -1.31 22.99
CA ARG A 112 3.56 -0.85 21.85
C ARG A 112 2.08 -0.71 22.21
N VAL A 113 1.27 -0.31 21.23
CA VAL A 113 -0.19 -0.32 21.36
C VAL A 113 -0.66 -1.75 21.59
N GLN A 114 -1.40 -1.96 22.67
CA GLN A 114 -1.95 -3.26 23.04
C GLN A 114 -3.28 -3.48 22.33
N LEU A 115 -3.35 -4.52 21.51
CA LEU A 115 -4.54 -4.92 20.77
C LEU A 115 -5.09 -6.21 21.40
N PRO A 116 -6.21 -6.15 22.15
CA PRO A 116 -6.81 -7.33 22.74
C PRO A 116 -7.22 -8.35 21.68
N ASN A 117 -7.28 -9.62 22.10
CA ASN A 117 -7.88 -10.67 21.29
C ASN A 117 -9.15 -11.20 21.98
N PRO A 118 -10.34 -11.06 21.36
CA PRO A 118 -10.59 -10.43 20.06
C PRO A 118 -10.81 -8.91 20.15
N ILE A 119 -10.76 -8.21 19.01
CA ILE A 119 -11.01 -6.77 18.89
C ILE A 119 -11.90 -6.44 17.68
N ARG A 120 -12.68 -5.36 17.74
CA ARG A 120 -13.45 -4.83 16.59
C ARG A 120 -12.79 -3.58 16.02
N LEU A 121 -13.09 -3.25 14.76
CA LEU A 121 -12.73 -1.93 14.22
C LEU A 121 -13.27 -0.80 15.10
N CYS A 122 -14.52 -0.93 15.56
CA CYS A 122 -15.13 -0.05 16.54
C CYS A 122 -15.83 -0.87 17.65
N SER A 123 -15.48 -0.60 18.91
CA SER A 123 -16.01 -1.32 20.08
C SER A 123 -17.17 -0.61 20.79
N GLY A 124 -17.71 0.48 20.24
CA GLY A 124 -18.76 1.27 20.88
C GLY A 124 -19.54 2.12 19.89
N THR A 125 -20.39 3.01 20.40
CA THR A 125 -21.22 3.90 19.58
C THR A 125 -20.45 5.20 19.29
N CYS A 126 -19.41 5.10 18.45
CA CYS A 126 -18.70 6.30 18.01
C CYS A 126 -19.60 7.10 17.06
N THR A 127 -19.66 8.41 17.27
CA THR A 127 -20.38 9.36 16.41
C THR A 127 -19.49 10.58 16.18
N GLY A 128 -19.65 11.24 15.04
CA GLY A 128 -18.88 12.44 14.72
C GLY A 128 -17.52 12.17 14.10
N TYR A 129 -16.52 12.99 14.44
CA TYR A 129 -15.27 13.08 13.69
C TYR A 129 -14.17 12.09 14.11
N ARG A 130 -14.25 11.54 15.34
CA ARG A 130 -13.21 10.69 15.93
C ARG A 130 -13.80 9.47 16.62
N HIS A 131 -13.00 8.42 16.72
CA HIS A 131 -13.29 7.25 17.52
C HIS A 131 -12.64 7.39 18.91
N ASN A 132 -13.46 7.41 19.96
CA ASN A 132 -13.01 7.40 21.36
C ASN A 132 -13.26 6.03 22.02
N CYS A 133 -13.44 4.98 21.21
CA CYS A 133 -13.67 3.62 21.68
C CYS A 133 -12.35 2.85 21.83
N LYS A 134 -12.43 1.64 22.40
CA LYS A 134 -11.31 0.71 22.53
C LYS A 134 -11.18 -0.23 21.32
N GLY A 135 -11.77 0.13 20.17
CA GLY A 135 -11.61 -0.58 18.91
C GLY A 135 -10.34 -0.12 18.18
N VAL A 136 -9.98 -0.84 17.11
CA VAL A 136 -8.79 -0.52 16.28
C VAL A 136 -8.77 0.95 15.85
N LEU A 137 -9.91 1.45 15.35
CA LEU A 137 -10.03 2.81 14.85
C LEU A 137 -10.02 3.88 15.95
N GLY A 138 -10.13 3.50 17.22
CA GLY A 138 -9.91 4.39 18.36
C GLY A 138 -8.48 4.31 18.89
N LEU A 139 -7.94 3.10 19.02
CA LEU A 139 -6.62 2.87 19.62
C LEU A 139 -5.46 3.32 18.72
N LEU A 140 -5.48 2.96 17.43
CA LEU A 140 -4.34 3.25 16.54
C LEU A 140 -4.19 4.75 16.25
N PRO A 141 -5.25 5.52 15.94
CA PRO A 141 -5.11 6.96 15.77
C PRO A 141 -4.70 7.70 17.04
N GLN A 142 -5.11 7.23 18.23
CA GLN A 142 -4.64 7.79 19.50
C GLN A 142 -3.14 7.55 19.74
N ALA A 143 -2.58 6.50 19.12
CA ALA A 143 -1.15 6.21 19.14
C ALA A 143 -0.37 6.93 18.03
N GLY A 144 -1.02 7.75 17.20
CA GLY A 144 -0.40 8.53 16.13
C GLY A 144 -0.41 7.86 14.76
N TYR A 145 -1.12 6.73 14.59
CA TYR A 145 -1.26 6.11 13.27
C TYR A 145 -2.45 6.64 12.49
N ASP A 146 -2.24 7.06 11.25
CA ASP A 146 -3.27 7.57 10.34
C ASP A 146 -3.40 6.77 9.05
N GLU A 147 -2.37 6.02 8.65
CA GLU A 147 -2.45 5.07 7.54
C GLU A 147 -2.44 3.63 8.07
N ILE A 148 -3.62 2.99 8.11
CA ILE A 148 -3.78 1.66 8.71
C ILE A 148 -3.97 0.60 7.62
N HIS A 149 -3.05 -0.36 7.53
CA HIS A 149 -3.10 -1.48 6.58
C HIS A 149 -3.58 -2.75 7.28
N ILE A 150 -4.78 -3.21 6.96
CA ILE A 150 -5.36 -4.44 7.51
C ILE A 150 -4.98 -5.65 6.65
N LEU A 151 -4.30 -6.58 7.32
CA LEU A 151 -3.84 -7.87 6.83
C LEU A 151 -4.69 -8.99 7.45
N ALA A 152 -5.97 -9.02 7.08
CA ALA A 152 -6.96 -9.94 7.65
C ALA A 152 -8.01 -10.38 6.64
N CYS A 153 -8.53 -11.61 6.77
CA CYS A 153 -9.65 -12.09 5.95
C CYS A 153 -10.86 -11.19 6.21
N ARG A 154 -11.77 -11.08 5.25
CA ARG A 154 -13.03 -10.37 5.43
C ARG A 154 -14.25 -11.28 5.35
N ALA A 155 -14.04 -12.57 5.68
CA ALA A 155 -15.04 -13.62 5.62
C ALA A 155 -16.37 -13.17 6.25
N ARG A 156 -17.50 -13.32 5.55
CA ARG A 156 -18.81 -13.15 6.20
C ARG A 156 -19.23 -14.45 6.85
N PHE A 157 -20.01 -14.33 7.92
CA PHE A 157 -20.57 -15.51 8.55
C PHE A 157 -21.44 -16.30 7.56
N GLY A 158 -21.05 -17.55 7.26
CA GLY A 158 -21.75 -18.43 6.32
C GLY A 158 -21.17 -18.48 4.90
N ASP A 159 -20.20 -17.63 4.57
CA ASP A 159 -19.49 -17.70 3.29
C ASP A 159 -18.53 -18.92 3.26
N PRO A 160 -18.20 -19.44 2.06
CA PRO A 160 -17.17 -20.47 1.91
C PRO A 160 -15.87 -20.04 2.59
N GLN A 161 -15.19 -20.98 3.24
CA GLN A 161 -13.86 -20.69 3.79
C GLN A 161 -12.91 -20.35 2.63
N PRO A 162 -12.06 -19.31 2.77
CA PRO A 162 -11.09 -18.96 1.73
C PRO A 162 -10.22 -20.15 1.38
N GLN A 163 -9.85 -20.29 0.11
CA GLN A 163 -8.97 -21.36 -0.33
C GLN A 163 -7.60 -21.21 0.36
N ARG A 164 -7.18 -22.25 1.09
CA ARG A 164 -5.84 -22.31 1.66
C ARG A 164 -4.81 -22.37 0.54
N THR A 165 -3.84 -21.46 0.58
CA THR A 165 -2.76 -21.37 -0.43
C THR A 165 -1.38 -21.48 0.19
N THR A 166 -1.31 -21.57 1.52
CA THR A 166 -0.10 -21.86 2.28
C THR A 166 -0.12 -23.32 2.73
N HIS A 167 0.94 -24.04 2.36
CA HIS A 167 1.27 -25.37 2.86
C HIS A 167 2.31 -25.25 3.96
N MET A 168 2.13 -25.97 5.05
CA MET A 168 3.23 -26.21 5.99
C MET A 168 4.16 -27.28 5.43
N ALA A 169 5.44 -27.24 5.79
CA ALA A 169 6.39 -28.30 5.41
C ALA A 169 5.84 -29.67 5.86
N GLY A 170 5.51 -30.54 4.90
CA GLY A 170 4.90 -31.85 5.14
C GLY A 170 3.47 -32.02 4.64
N GLU A 171 2.79 -30.97 4.17
CA GLU A 171 1.47 -31.07 3.52
C GLU A 171 1.60 -31.31 2.00
N ALA A 172 0.67 -32.09 1.43
CA ALA A 172 0.73 -32.52 0.04
C ALA A 172 0.24 -31.42 -0.94
N GLN A 173 1.16 -31.01 -1.82
CA GLN A 173 1.05 -30.20 -3.05
C GLN A 173 0.57 -28.74 -2.93
N PRO A 174 1.34 -27.75 -3.47
CA PRO A 174 0.87 -26.38 -3.67
C PRO A 174 -0.51 -26.37 -4.34
N GLY A 175 -1.45 -25.58 -3.80
CA GLY A 175 -2.72 -25.39 -4.50
C GLY A 175 -2.47 -24.80 -5.88
N ALA A 176 -3.25 -25.21 -6.89
CA ALA A 176 -3.12 -24.78 -8.28
C ALA A 176 -3.03 -23.25 -8.47
N LEU A 177 -3.57 -22.48 -7.53
CA LEU A 177 -3.55 -21.02 -7.52
C LEU A 177 -2.14 -20.44 -7.27
N PHE A 178 -1.29 -21.07 -6.46
CA PHE A 178 0.09 -20.60 -6.24
C PHE A 178 0.94 -20.78 -7.51
N GLU A 179 0.80 -21.93 -8.18
CA GLU A 179 1.47 -22.18 -9.45
C GLU A 179 1.00 -21.22 -10.53
N LEU A 180 -0.32 -20.95 -10.59
CA LEU A 180 -0.89 -19.97 -11.52
C LEU A 180 -0.32 -18.56 -11.28
N VAL A 181 -0.30 -18.09 -10.02
CA VAL A 181 0.24 -16.77 -9.68
C VAL A 181 1.73 -16.67 -10.01
N ALA A 182 2.51 -17.70 -9.69
CA ALA A 182 3.94 -17.72 -10.00
C ALA A 182 4.20 -17.66 -11.52
N GLN A 183 3.41 -18.41 -12.31
CA GLN A 183 3.48 -18.38 -13.78
C GLN A 183 3.06 -17.02 -14.33
N SER A 184 1.99 -16.42 -13.81
CA SER A 184 1.51 -15.10 -14.22
C SER A 184 2.51 -13.99 -13.90
N ILE A 185 3.17 -14.03 -12.73
CA ILE A 185 4.26 -13.10 -12.40
C ILE A 185 5.42 -13.27 -13.38
N PHE A 186 5.83 -14.50 -13.66
CA PHE A 186 6.93 -14.76 -14.59
C PHE A 186 6.62 -14.23 -15.99
N GLU A 187 5.43 -14.51 -16.52
CA GLU A 187 5.05 -14.03 -17.85
C GLU A 187 4.91 -12.51 -17.89
N LEU A 188 4.31 -11.89 -16.86
CA LEU A 188 4.22 -10.43 -16.74
C LEU A 188 5.61 -9.77 -16.83
N LEU A 189 6.57 -10.27 -16.05
CA LEU A 189 7.91 -9.70 -15.99
C LEU A 189 8.69 -9.92 -17.30
N LYS A 190 8.53 -11.09 -17.93
CA LYS A 190 9.11 -11.38 -19.24
C LYS A 190 8.56 -10.46 -20.33
N LEU A 191 7.25 -10.21 -20.33
CA LEU A 191 6.64 -9.26 -21.25
C LEU A 191 7.12 -7.83 -20.97
N ALA A 192 7.22 -7.43 -19.70
CA ALA A 192 7.68 -6.11 -19.30
C ALA A 192 9.12 -5.82 -19.76
N GLU A 193 10.00 -6.81 -19.62
CA GLU A 193 11.39 -6.72 -20.11
C GLU A 193 11.40 -6.56 -21.64
N ALA A 194 10.64 -7.38 -22.37
CA ALA A 194 10.56 -7.28 -23.82
C ALA A 194 9.93 -5.97 -24.31
N ASP A 195 8.95 -5.44 -23.58
CA ASP A 195 8.30 -4.16 -23.87
C ASP A 195 9.27 -2.99 -23.69
N SER A 196 10.15 -3.03 -22.67
CA SER A 196 11.16 -1.99 -22.43
C SER A 196 12.14 -1.82 -23.60
N VAL A 197 12.40 -2.90 -24.35
CA VAL A 197 13.29 -2.90 -25.51
C VAL A 197 12.56 -2.48 -26.80
N ASN A 198 11.32 -2.93 -26.97
CA ASN A 198 10.59 -2.80 -28.24
C ASN A 198 9.57 -1.64 -28.27
N GLY A 199 9.33 -0.98 -27.13
CA GLY A 199 8.31 0.08 -27.02
C GLY A 199 6.87 -0.44 -27.15
N THR A 200 6.63 -1.72 -26.86
CA THR A 200 5.29 -2.34 -26.89
C THR A 200 4.59 -2.25 -25.53
N ARG A 201 3.29 -2.58 -25.46
CA ARG A 201 2.45 -2.51 -24.23
C ARG A 201 1.85 -3.86 -23.82
N ARG A 202 2.47 -4.97 -24.23
CA ARG A 202 1.94 -6.33 -24.00
C ARG A 202 1.85 -6.69 -22.52
N ALA A 203 2.78 -6.22 -21.70
CA ALA A 203 2.75 -6.42 -20.25
C ALA A 203 1.56 -5.70 -19.61
N GLU A 204 1.25 -4.50 -20.10
CA GLU A 204 0.08 -3.73 -19.62
C GLU A 204 -1.21 -4.44 -20.03
N GLU A 205 -1.33 -4.86 -21.29
CA GLU A 205 -2.46 -5.64 -21.79
C GLU A 205 -2.64 -6.97 -21.03
N TYR A 206 -1.54 -7.68 -20.78
CA TYR A 206 -1.55 -8.93 -20.01
C TYR A 206 -1.99 -8.70 -18.57
N PHE A 207 -1.57 -7.60 -17.93
CA PHE A 207 -2.02 -7.27 -16.58
C PHE A 207 -3.49 -6.87 -16.54
N ASP A 208 -3.97 -6.15 -17.55
CA ASP A 208 -5.35 -5.64 -17.63
C ASP A 208 -6.42 -6.72 -17.87
N GLN A 209 -6.01 -7.92 -18.29
CA GLN A 209 -6.92 -9.05 -18.43
C GLN A 209 -7.34 -9.65 -17.07
N PHE A 210 -6.57 -9.39 -16.02
CA PHE A 210 -6.83 -9.91 -14.67
C PHE A 210 -7.86 -9.04 -13.96
N LYS A 211 -8.65 -9.67 -13.09
CA LYS A 211 -9.56 -8.94 -12.20
C LYS A 211 -8.76 -8.09 -11.20
N PRO A 212 -9.32 -7.03 -10.62
CA PRO A 212 -8.62 -6.18 -9.64
C PRO A 212 -7.99 -6.96 -8.48
N GLU A 213 -8.63 -8.05 -8.04
CA GLU A 213 -8.09 -8.87 -6.96
C GLU A 213 -6.85 -9.65 -7.39
N GLU A 214 -6.87 -10.20 -8.61
CA GLU A 214 -5.74 -10.90 -9.22
C GLU A 214 -4.58 -9.94 -9.52
N GLN A 215 -4.88 -8.73 -9.98
CA GLN A 215 -3.90 -7.67 -10.18
C GLN A 215 -3.17 -7.32 -8.87
N ALA A 216 -3.92 -7.09 -7.78
CA ALA A 216 -3.34 -6.83 -6.46
C ALA A 216 -2.39 -7.96 -6.02
N ILE A 217 -2.79 -9.21 -6.27
CA ILE A 217 -1.97 -10.39 -5.97
C ILE A 217 -0.64 -10.35 -6.74
N LEU A 218 -0.66 -10.05 -8.04
CA LEU A 218 0.55 -9.93 -8.84
C LEU A 218 1.48 -8.81 -8.33
N LEU A 219 0.89 -7.68 -7.92
CA LEU A 219 1.62 -6.53 -7.39
C LEU A 219 2.26 -6.75 -6.01
N HIS A 220 1.98 -7.88 -5.33
CA HIS A 220 2.76 -8.27 -4.16
C HIS A 220 4.15 -8.81 -4.49
N ASN A 221 4.47 -9.06 -5.76
CA ASN A 221 5.86 -9.30 -6.16
C ASN A 221 6.60 -7.96 -6.33
N PRO A 222 7.76 -7.74 -5.68
CA PRO A 222 8.47 -6.46 -5.77
C PRO A 222 8.77 -6.01 -7.20
N LYS A 223 9.11 -6.94 -8.10
CA LYS A 223 9.43 -6.59 -9.49
C LYS A 223 8.18 -6.19 -10.26
N ALA A 224 7.08 -6.89 -10.05
CA ALA A 224 5.79 -6.55 -10.67
C ALA A 224 5.28 -5.20 -10.13
N GLN A 225 5.45 -4.95 -8.83
CA GLN A 225 5.15 -3.67 -8.23
C GLN A 225 5.99 -2.53 -8.84
N ASN A 226 7.30 -2.73 -8.94
CA ASN A 226 8.20 -1.75 -9.55
C ASN A 226 7.82 -1.43 -11.00
N TRP A 227 7.48 -2.47 -11.77
CA TRP A 227 6.93 -2.30 -13.11
C TRP A 227 5.63 -1.47 -13.10
N SER A 228 4.73 -1.71 -12.14
CA SER A 228 3.46 -0.96 -12.04
C SER A 228 3.66 0.53 -11.71
N TYR A 229 4.71 0.89 -10.95
CA TYR A 229 5.06 2.30 -10.73
C TYR A 229 5.40 2.99 -12.04
N ASN A 230 6.24 2.36 -12.87
CA ASN A 230 6.59 2.88 -14.19
C ASN A 230 5.37 2.96 -15.11
N ARG A 231 4.49 1.94 -15.08
CA ARG A 231 3.24 1.98 -15.84
C ARG A 231 2.39 3.20 -15.48
N HIS A 232 2.12 3.45 -14.20
CA HIS A 232 1.34 4.62 -13.77
C HIS A 232 2.02 5.94 -14.13
N ALA A 233 3.34 6.00 -13.99
CA ALA A 233 4.11 7.17 -14.39
C ALA A 233 4.01 7.44 -15.91
N ARG A 234 3.95 6.41 -16.75
CA ARG A 234 3.72 6.56 -18.19
C ARG A 234 2.31 7.05 -18.49
N ASP A 235 1.30 6.52 -17.79
CA ASP A 235 -0.08 7.01 -17.92
C ASP A 235 -0.18 8.50 -17.55
N PHE A 236 0.42 8.90 -16.43
CA PHE A 236 0.48 10.30 -16.00
C PHE A 236 1.22 11.18 -17.02
N LEU A 237 2.35 10.70 -17.55
CA LEU A 237 3.11 11.39 -18.59
C LEU A 237 2.27 11.61 -19.86
N ARG A 238 1.53 10.58 -20.31
CA ARG A 238 0.66 10.67 -21.49
C ARG A 238 -0.49 11.66 -21.28
N GLU A 239 -1.06 11.71 -20.08
CA GLU A 239 -2.18 12.59 -19.76
C GLU A 239 -1.76 14.05 -19.58
N HIS A 240 -0.62 14.30 -18.93
CA HIS A 240 -0.24 15.65 -18.48
C HIS A 240 1.02 16.23 -19.13
N GLY A 241 1.71 15.45 -19.96
CA GLY A 241 2.93 15.85 -20.68
C GLY A 241 4.19 15.90 -19.83
N ASP A 242 5.34 16.06 -20.51
CA ASP A 242 6.69 16.02 -19.93
C ASP A 242 6.86 16.97 -18.72
N TRP A 243 6.32 18.18 -18.82
CA TRP A 243 6.50 19.22 -17.81
C TRP A 243 5.84 18.84 -16.47
N THR A 244 4.55 18.50 -16.51
CA THR A 244 3.80 18.11 -15.31
C THR A 244 4.36 16.81 -14.73
N PHE A 245 4.76 15.87 -15.59
CA PHE A 245 5.40 14.62 -15.17
C PHE A 245 6.71 14.85 -14.41
N TYR A 246 7.56 15.79 -14.83
CA TYR A 246 8.81 16.07 -14.13
C TYR A 246 8.58 16.48 -12.67
N HIS A 247 7.57 17.32 -12.41
CA HIS A 247 7.19 17.71 -11.05
C HIS A 247 6.61 16.54 -10.25
N PHE A 248 5.76 15.74 -10.88
CA PHE A 248 5.25 14.51 -10.28
C PHE A 248 6.40 13.57 -9.86
N HIS A 249 7.36 13.31 -10.75
CA HIS A 249 8.55 12.50 -10.49
C HIS A 249 9.39 13.10 -9.34
N ALA A 250 9.65 14.41 -9.36
CA ALA A 250 10.45 15.07 -8.32
C ALA A 250 9.85 14.90 -6.92
N GLY A 251 8.51 14.89 -6.81
CA GLY A 251 7.78 14.67 -5.56
C GLY A 251 7.72 13.22 -5.07
N GLN A 252 8.15 12.24 -5.88
CA GLN A 252 8.12 10.83 -5.46
C GLN A 252 9.28 10.48 -4.49
N PRO A 253 9.12 9.43 -3.66
CA PRO A 253 10.20 8.87 -2.87
C PRO A 253 11.42 8.50 -3.73
N ALA A 254 12.63 8.55 -3.14
CA ALA A 254 13.88 8.31 -3.87
C ALA A 254 13.88 6.97 -4.63
N GLN A 255 13.37 5.91 -4.00
CA GLN A 255 13.27 4.58 -4.60
C GLN A 255 12.36 4.56 -5.84
N GLU A 256 11.20 5.23 -5.82
CA GLU A 256 10.31 5.33 -6.98
C GLU A 256 10.94 6.15 -8.11
N ARG A 257 11.67 7.22 -7.77
CA ARG A 257 12.42 8.00 -8.75
C ARG A 257 13.46 7.17 -9.49
N ASP A 258 14.17 6.30 -8.78
CA ASP A 258 15.15 5.40 -9.40
C ASP A 258 14.48 4.43 -10.38
N TYR A 259 13.26 3.96 -10.11
CA TYR A 259 12.52 3.13 -11.05
C TYR A 259 12.15 3.89 -12.34
N HIS A 260 11.70 5.14 -12.22
CA HIS A 260 11.37 5.97 -13.38
C HIS A 260 12.61 6.23 -14.26
N LEU A 261 13.79 6.36 -13.65
CA LEU A 261 15.05 6.58 -14.39
C LEU A 261 15.53 5.33 -15.14
N ASN A 262 15.10 4.14 -14.75
CA ASN A 262 15.39 2.89 -15.45
C ASN A 262 14.41 2.60 -16.60
N ASP A 263 13.36 3.41 -16.74
CA ASP A 263 12.40 3.33 -17.84
C ASP A 263 12.78 4.29 -18.97
N ALA A 264 13.00 3.78 -20.19
CA ALA A 264 13.50 4.58 -21.28
C ALA A 264 12.58 5.75 -21.67
N GLU A 265 11.26 5.55 -21.63
CA GLU A 265 10.27 6.59 -21.98
C GLU A 265 10.26 7.69 -20.92
N LEU A 266 10.17 7.31 -19.64
CA LEU A 266 10.14 8.24 -18.52
C LEU A 266 11.46 8.99 -18.35
N ALA A 267 12.59 8.29 -18.48
CA ALA A 267 13.92 8.92 -18.44
C ALA A 267 14.10 9.94 -19.57
N SER A 268 13.61 9.62 -20.77
CA SER A 268 13.61 10.56 -21.89
C SER A 268 12.76 11.80 -21.61
N ALA A 269 11.56 11.64 -21.07
CA ALA A 269 10.69 12.75 -20.66
C ALA A 269 11.34 13.63 -19.58
N ILE A 270 11.96 13.03 -18.56
CA ILE A 270 12.72 13.75 -17.52
C ILE A 270 13.87 14.54 -18.15
N SER A 271 14.60 13.96 -19.10
CA SER A 271 15.70 14.63 -19.79
C SER A 271 15.22 15.84 -20.59
N ARG A 272 14.13 15.69 -21.37
CA ARG A 272 13.55 16.80 -22.14
C ARG A 272 13.05 17.94 -21.25
N ALA A 273 12.38 17.62 -20.15
CA ALA A 273 11.95 18.61 -19.16
C ALA A 273 13.14 19.37 -18.54
N ARG A 274 14.23 18.67 -18.21
CA ARG A 274 15.46 19.30 -17.69
C ARG A 274 16.13 20.20 -18.73
N GLU A 275 16.17 19.80 -19.99
CA GLU A 275 16.72 20.62 -21.07
C GLU A 275 15.90 21.90 -21.26
N TYR A 276 14.57 21.79 -21.25
CA TYR A 276 13.67 22.94 -21.24
C TYR A 276 13.99 23.89 -20.07
N TYR A 277 14.14 23.38 -18.85
CA TYR A 277 14.49 24.21 -17.70
C TYR A 277 15.86 24.89 -17.82
N ARG A 278 16.87 24.21 -18.37
CA ARG A 278 18.18 24.82 -18.62
C ARG A 278 18.09 25.94 -19.65
N HIS A 279 17.32 25.74 -20.71
CA HIS A 279 17.08 26.79 -21.71
C HIS A 279 16.39 28.00 -21.07
N GLN A 280 15.29 27.78 -20.34
CA GLN A 280 14.57 28.85 -19.64
C GLN A 280 15.46 29.60 -18.64
N LEU A 281 16.31 28.89 -17.90
CA LEU A 281 17.28 29.50 -16.98
C LEU A 281 18.32 30.35 -17.72
N ALA A 282 18.76 29.92 -18.90
CA ALA A 282 19.73 30.66 -19.71
C ALA A 282 19.13 31.92 -20.36
N THR A 283 17.84 31.90 -20.67
CA THR A 283 17.13 33.03 -21.28
C THR A 283 16.40 33.93 -20.28
N ALA A 284 16.38 33.57 -18.99
CA ALA A 284 15.72 34.36 -17.95
C ALA A 284 16.36 35.75 -17.80
N GLU A 285 15.51 36.78 -17.91
CA GLU A 285 15.90 38.20 -17.90
C GLU A 285 16.03 38.73 -16.47
N SER A 286 15.32 38.13 -15.50
CA SER A 286 15.35 38.54 -14.10
C SER A 286 16.00 37.49 -13.17
N GLU A 287 16.54 37.95 -12.04
CA GLU A 287 17.09 37.05 -11.01
C GLU A 287 15.98 36.27 -10.28
N GLU A 288 14.76 36.82 -10.22
CA GLU A 288 13.60 36.14 -9.64
C GLU A 288 13.20 34.91 -10.47
N GLU A 289 13.11 35.06 -11.80
CA GLU A 289 12.87 33.93 -12.72
C GLU A 289 13.99 32.89 -12.63
N ARG A 290 15.25 33.34 -12.59
CA ARG A 290 16.41 32.43 -12.43
C ARG A 290 16.34 31.64 -11.13
N SER A 291 15.94 32.29 -10.04
CA SER A 291 15.77 31.64 -8.73
C SER A 291 14.67 30.59 -8.78
N ALA A 292 13.52 30.91 -9.37
CA ALA A 292 12.41 29.96 -9.54
C ALA A 292 12.83 28.72 -10.35
N PHE A 293 13.54 28.91 -11.47
CA PHE A 293 14.02 27.78 -12.29
C PHE A 293 15.12 26.95 -11.60
N LYS A 294 16.04 27.59 -10.86
CA LYS A 294 17.08 26.89 -10.07
C LYS A 294 16.45 25.99 -9.00
N LYS A 295 15.41 26.46 -8.30
CA LYS A 295 14.69 25.69 -7.29
C LYS A 295 14.06 24.42 -7.91
N THR A 296 13.47 24.56 -9.09
CA THR A 296 12.85 23.44 -9.81
C THR A 296 13.85 22.41 -10.37
N LEU A 297 15.07 22.83 -10.71
CA LEU A 297 16.12 21.92 -11.17
C LEU A 297 16.77 21.10 -10.04
N SER A 298 16.60 21.50 -8.77
CA SER A 298 17.22 20.87 -7.61
C SER A 298 16.22 20.47 -6.50
N PRO A 299 15.17 19.68 -6.80
CA PRO A 299 14.22 19.24 -5.79
C PRO A 299 14.93 18.27 -4.82
N GLY A 300 15.20 18.71 -3.58
CA GLY A 300 15.78 17.88 -2.52
C GLY A 300 17.20 18.21 -2.04
N ARG A 301 17.68 19.45 -2.23
CA ARG A 301 18.93 19.96 -1.62
C ARG A 301 18.71 21.03 -0.54
N GLU A 302 17.50 21.13 0.00
CA GLU A 302 17.21 21.96 1.18
C GLU A 302 17.42 21.15 2.47
#